data_AF-A0JSD0-F1
#
_entry.id   AF-A0JSD0-F1
#
_cell.length_a   1.000
_cell.length_b   1.000
_cell.length_c   1.000
_cell.angle_alpha   90.00
_cell.angle_beta   90.00
_cell.angle_gamma   90.00
#
_symmetry.space_group_name_H-M   'P 1'
#
loop_
_entity.id
_entity.type
_entity.pdbx_description
1 polymer ?
#
loop_
_entity_poly.entity_id
_entity_poly.type
_entity_poly.pdbx_seq_one_letter_code
_entity_poly.pdbx_strand_id
1 'polypeptide(L)' 'MGIVAKAIQRFMSKTDKLRFFFGPATRGDPTAPVVHRHDDFEAASEEDLAHFEVETDSEGHHYAVRKEDIK' A
#
# COMPACT_ATOMS: atom_id res chain seq x y z
N MET A 1 44.68 3.87 11.16
CA MET A 1 43.21 3.83 10.94
C MET A 1 42.52 3.84 12.30
N GLY A 2 41.97 4.98 12.72
CA GLY A 2 41.41 5.16 14.07
C GLY A 2 40.15 4.34 14.33
N ILE A 3 39.83 4.13 15.61
CA ILE A 3 38.67 3.34 16.08
C ILE A 3 37.35 3.79 15.42
N VAL A 4 37.19 5.10 15.20
CA VAL A 4 36.03 5.70 14.53
C VAL A 4 35.86 5.21 13.09
N ALA A 5 36.94 5.14 12.30
CA ALA A 5 36.89 4.66 10.92
C ALA A 5 36.44 3.19 10.85
N LYS A 6 36.89 2.36 11.81
CA LYS A 6 36.52 0.95 11.90
C LYS A 6 35.05 0.76 12.30
N ALA A 7 34.52 1.65 13.15
CA ALA A 7 33.10 1.66 13.52
C ALA A 7 32.22 2.04 12.31
N ILE A 8 32.58 3.10 11.57
CA ILE A 8 31.87 3.54 10.36
C ILE A 8 31.88 2.43 9.30
N GLN A 9 33.02 1.80 9.04
CA GLN A 9 33.13 0.71 8.06
C GLN A 9 32.25 -0.49 8.43
N ARG A 10 32.18 -0.84 9.73
CA ARG A 10 31.31 -1.92 10.22
C ARG A 10 29.83 -1.57 10.10
N PHE A 11 29.46 -0.33 10.38
CA PHE A 11 28.09 0.16 10.20
C PHE A 11 27.69 0.08 8.72
N MET A 12 28.48 0.67 7.83
CA MET A 12 28.22 0.67 6.38
C MET A 12 28.14 -0.75 5.80
N SER A 13 29.00 -1.67 6.24
CA SER A 13 28.96 -3.07 5.81
C SER A 13 27.69 -3.81 6.27
N LYS A 14 27.15 -3.47 7.45
CA LYS A 14 25.89 -4.04 7.94
C LYS A 14 24.69 -3.49 7.18
N THR A 15 24.65 -2.18 6.95
CA THR A 15 23.56 -1.53 6.22
C THR A 15 23.55 -1.91 4.74
N ASP A 16 24.72 -2.15 4.13
CA ASP A 16 24.80 -2.60 2.72
C ASP A 16 24.09 -3.94 2.50
N LYS A 17 24.03 -4.83 3.51
CA LYS A 17 23.28 -6.09 3.40
C LYS A 17 21.76 -5.90 3.38
N LEU A 18 21.25 -4.81 3.93
CA LEU A 18 19.80 -4.53 3.93
C LEU A 18 19.28 -4.26 2.51
N ARG A 19 20.16 -3.83 1.58
CA ARG A 19 19.79 -3.59 0.17
C ARG A 19 19.25 -4.83 -0.55
N PHE A 20 19.56 -6.04 -0.06
CA PHE A 20 19.04 -7.28 -0.64
C PHE A 20 17.57 -7.54 -0.28
N PHE A 21 17.10 -6.97 0.84
CA PHE A 21 15.71 -7.07 1.26
C PHE A 21 14.88 -5.86 0.82
N PHE A 22 15.43 -4.65 0.93
CA PHE A 22 14.71 -3.40 0.66
C PHE A 22 15.02 -2.78 -0.71
N GLY A 23 16.02 -3.29 -1.43
CA GLY A 23 16.52 -2.69 -2.66
C GLY A 23 17.55 -1.57 -2.42
N PRO A 24 18.09 -0.96 -3.49
CA PRO A 24 19.04 0.15 -3.41
C PRO A 24 18.43 1.37 -2.69
N ALA A 25 19.23 2.09 -1.89
CA ALA A 25 18.78 3.29 -1.20
C ALA A 25 18.34 4.43 -2.14
N THR A 26 18.83 4.42 -3.39
CA THR A 26 18.47 5.37 -4.46
C THR A 26 17.28 4.89 -5.30
N ARG A 27 16.54 3.88 -4.84
CA ARG A 27 15.36 3.38 -5.56
C ARG A 27 14.18 4.33 -5.32
N GLY A 28 13.94 5.18 -6.30
CA GLY A 28 12.79 6.10 -6.33
C GLY A 28 13.19 7.57 -6.18
N ASP A 29 12.30 8.44 -6.64
CA ASP A 29 12.40 9.88 -6.44
C ASP A 29 11.31 10.27 -5.41
N PRO A 30 11.69 10.66 -4.17
CA PRO A 30 10.73 11.02 -3.13
C PRO A 30 10.00 12.33 -3.43
N THR A 31 10.47 13.09 -4.42
CA THR A 31 9.84 14.33 -4.89
C THR A 31 9.02 14.13 -6.17
N ALA A 32 9.05 12.92 -6.74
CA ALA A 32 8.22 12.62 -7.90
C ALA A 32 6.73 12.76 -7.54
N PRO A 33 5.91 13.31 -8.43
CA PRO A 33 4.48 13.42 -8.20
C PRO A 33 3.86 12.03 -8.08
N VAL A 34 2.94 11.87 -7.13
CA VAL A 34 2.09 10.68 -7.03
C VAL A 34 1.13 10.70 -8.21
N VAL A 35 1.23 9.70 -9.09
CA VAL A 35 0.34 9.56 -10.25
C VAL A 35 -0.66 8.46 -9.95
N HIS A 36 -1.92 8.83 -9.76
CA HIS A 36 -3.02 7.89 -9.57
C HIS A 36 -3.49 7.38 -10.93
N ARG A 37 -3.00 6.20 -11.33
CA ARG A 37 -3.25 5.64 -12.67
C ARG A 37 -4.62 5.02 -12.86
N HIS A 38 -5.39 4.89 -11.78
CA HIS A 38 -6.63 4.13 -11.76
C HIS A 38 -7.84 4.98 -11.32
N ASP A 39 -7.71 6.31 -11.24
CA ASP A 39 -8.78 7.22 -10.82
C ASP A 39 -10.09 6.96 -11.59
N ASP A 40 -10.02 6.80 -12.91
CA ASP A 40 -11.20 6.54 -13.74
C ASP A 40 -11.89 5.22 -13.39
N PHE A 41 -11.11 4.17 -13.09
CA PHE A 41 -11.64 2.87 -12.71
C PHE A 41 -12.16 2.85 -11.27
N GLU A 42 -11.50 3.58 -10.38
CA GLU A 42 -11.93 3.75 -8.98
C GLU A 42 -13.27 4.50 -8.92
N ALA A 43 -13.42 5.58 -9.68
CA ALA A 43 -14.66 6.33 -9.78
C ALA A 43 -15.81 5.50 -10.37
N ALA A 44 -15.55 4.78 -11.47
CA ALA A 44 -16.56 3.90 -12.07
C ALA A 44 -16.99 2.78 -11.11
N SER A 45 -16.05 2.21 -10.36
CA SER A 45 -16.35 1.19 -9.35
C SER A 45 -17.20 1.76 -8.21
N GLU A 46 -16.94 3.00 -7.79
CA GLU A 46 -17.72 3.65 -6.74
C GLU A 46 -19.15 3.93 -7.19
N GLU A 47 -19.35 4.37 -8.45
CA GLU A 47 -20.68 4.54 -9.04
C GLU A 47 -21.46 3.21 -9.09
N ASP A 48 -20.83 2.14 -9.61
CA ASP A 48 -21.45 0.81 -9.68
C ASP A 48 -21.83 0.27 -8.29
N LEU A 49 -20.97 0.50 -7.27
CA LEU A 49 -21.17 0.02 -5.91
C LEU A 49 -22.17 0.87 -5.11
N ALA A 50 -22.41 2.12 -5.48
CA ALA A 50 -23.32 3.02 -4.77
C ALA A 50 -24.77 2.50 -4.70
N HIS A 51 -25.13 1.54 -5.57
CA HIS A 51 -26.44 0.91 -5.63
C HIS A 51 -26.59 -0.30 -4.69
N PHE A 52 -25.54 -0.70 -3.98
CA PHE A 52 -25.56 -1.79 -3.02
C PHE A 52 -25.59 -1.28 -1.57
N GLU A 53 -26.12 -2.11 -0.69
CA GLU A 53 -26.08 -1.98 0.76
C GLU A 53 -25.49 -3.26 1.35
N VAL A 54 -24.78 -3.14 2.48
CA VAL A 54 -24.17 -4.30 3.15
C VAL A 54 -25.11 -4.78 4.24
N GLU A 55 -25.63 -6.00 4.08
CA GLU A 55 -26.42 -6.67 5.11
C GLU A 55 -25.58 -7.67 5.90
N THR A 56 -25.97 -7.88 7.16
CA THR A 56 -25.34 -8.86 8.05
C THR A 56 -26.38 -9.85 8.54
N ASP A 57 -26.14 -11.15 8.36
CA ASP A 57 -27.04 -12.19 8.84
C ASP A 57 -26.84 -12.49 10.34
N SER A 58 -27.67 -13.38 10.89
CA SER A 58 -27.59 -13.79 12.31
C SER A 58 -26.35 -14.61 12.66
N GLU A 59 -25.63 -15.13 11.66
CA GLU A 59 -24.37 -15.86 11.82
C GLU A 59 -23.15 -14.93 11.71
N GLY A 60 -23.36 -13.66 11.33
CA GLY A 60 -22.34 -12.64 11.21
C GLY A 60 -21.71 -12.54 9.81
N HIS A 61 -22.31 -13.15 8.79
CA HIS A 61 -21.82 -13.02 7.42
C HIS A 61 -22.28 -11.71 6.78
N HIS A 62 -21.41 -11.11 5.95
CA HIS A 62 -21.68 -9.85 5.27
C HIS A 62 -21.85 -10.04 3.77
N TYR A 63 -22.94 -9.49 3.21
CA TYR A 63 -23.24 -9.59 1.79
C TYR A 63 -23.68 -8.24 1.23
N ALA A 64 -23.34 -7.99 -0.02
CA ALA A 64 -23.86 -6.84 -0.76
C ALA A 64 -25.23 -7.20 -1.36
N VAL A 65 -26.25 -6.41 -1.04
CA VAL A 65 -27.62 -6.53 -1.56
C VAL A 65 -27.93 -5.27 -2.36
N ARG A 66 -28.65 -5.39 -3.49
CA ARG A 66 -29.08 -4.21 -4.24
C ARG A 66 -30.14 -3.46 -3.44
N LYS A 67 -30.02 -2.14 -3.37
CA LYS A 67 -30.99 -1.29 -2.62
C LYS A 67 -32.43 -1.46 -3.08
N GLU A 68 -32.65 -1.78 -4.35
CA GLU A 68 -34.00 -2.03 -4.91
C GLU A 68 -34.63 -3.35 -4.46
N ASP A 69 -33.81 -4.30 -4.01
CA ASP A 69 -34.27 -5.60 -3.49
C ASP A 69 -34.60 -5.52 -1.98
N ILE A 70 -34.20 -4.43 -1.32
CA ILE A 70 -34.51 -4.14 0.09
C ILE A 70 -35.88 -3.43 0.12
N LYS A 71 -36.87 -4.08 0.74
CA LYS A 71 -38.27 -3.62 0.81
C LYS A 71 -38.56 -2.79 2.05
#